data_AF-A0A5T0UIX8-F1
#
_entry.id   AF-A0A5T0UIX8-F1
#
_cell.length_a   1.000
_cell.length_b   1.000
_cell.length_c   1.000
_cell.angle_alpha   90.00
_cell.angle_beta   90.00
_cell.angle_gamma   90.00
#
_symmetry.space_group_name_H-M   'P 1'
#
loop_
_entity.id
_entity.type
_entity.pdbx_description
1 polymer ?
#
loop_
_entity_poly.entity_id
_entity_poly.type
_entity_poly.pdbx_seq_one_letter_code
_entity_poly.pdbx_strand_id
1 'polypeptide(L)'
;DELDGVMNYPLREAILDLLEQKRSAEAIAKEMMKLRENYPLDFYLNSLNNIGTHDTKRVLTALGGNVTKVKRAFELLFMFPGVPCIYYGDEAGLPGETDPDNRRFYPWGREDHALLEHVRSLTAKRQAEPVLTKGELTLLAGEGFFGV
;
A
#
# COMPACT_ATOMS: atom_id res chain seq x y z
N ASP A 1 4.92 24.81 8.89
CA ASP A 1 5.62 25.85 8.10
C ASP A 1 6.23 25.26 6.82
N GLU A 2 6.37 23.92 6.74
CA GLU A 2 7.11 23.26 5.66
C GLU A 2 6.20 22.34 4.82
N LEU A 3 6.02 21.08 5.21
CA LEU A 3 5.31 20.07 4.42
C LEU A 3 4.00 19.61 5.09
N ASP A 4 2.97 19.38 4.29
CA ASP A 4 1.70 18.80 4.74
C ASP A 4 1.75 17.27 4.89
N GLY A 5 2.69 16.62 4.19
CA GLY A 5 2.90 15.17 4.21
C GLY A 5 4.08 14.75 3.33
N VAL A 6 4.47 13.47 3.39
CA VAL A 6 5.59 12.90 2.61
C VAL A 6 5.25 11.52 2.06
N MET A 7 6.06 11.03 1.11
CA MET A 7 5.99 9.66 0.61
C MET A 7 6.28 8.66 1.72
N ASN A 8 5.29 7.83 2.06
CA ASN A 8 5.38 6.87 3.15
C ASN A 8 6.03 5.56 2.70
N TYR A 9 7.32 5.61 2.38
CA TYR A 9 8.13 4.43 2.08
C TYR A 9 8.21 3.41 3.24
N PRO A 10 8.21 3.82 4.53
CA PRO A 10 8.14 2.86 5.63
C PRO A 10 6.91 1.94 5.55
N LEU A 11 5.73 2.47 5.22
CA LEU A 11 4.53 1.65 5.02
C LEU A 11 4.68 0.70 3.83
N ARG A 12 5.29 1.15 2.72
CA ARG A 12 5.58 0.27 1.58
C ARG A 12 6.40 -0.95 2.01
N GLU A 13 7.53 -0.73 2.65
CA GLU A 13 8.42 -1.82 3.09
C GLU A 13 7.72 -2.74 4.09
N ALA A 14 6.94 -2.17 5.02
CA ALA A 14 6.14 -2.95 5.95
C ALA A 14 5.13 -3.87 5.24
N ILE A 15 4.38 -3.36 4.26
CA ILE A 15 3.41 -4.17 3.50
C ILE A 15 4.12 -5.28 2.72
N LEU A 16 5.22 -4.96 2.03
CA LEU A 16 5.95 -5.96 1.25
C LEU A 16 6.58 -7.03 2.14
N ASP A 17 7.21 -6.64 3.25
CA ASP A 17 7.83 -7.60 4.17
C ASP A 17 6.82 -8.48 4.88
N LEU A 18 5.61 -7.95 5.17
CA LEU A 18 4.50 -8.75 5.69
C LEU A 18 4.10 -9.85 4.69
N LEU A 19 3.88 -9.46 3.43
CA LEU A 19 3.38 -10.36 2.38
C LEU A 19 4.43 -11.36 1.89
N GLU A 20 5.71 -10.99 1.97
CA GLU A 20 6.85 -11.86 1.70
C GLU A 20 7.34 -12.62 2.95
N GLN A 21 6.70 -12.43 4.11
CA GLN A 21 7.04 -13.07 5.39
C GLN A 21 8.51 -12.85 5.80
N LYS A 22 9.07 -11.68 5.46
CA LYS A 22 10.44 -11.29 5.81
C LYS A 22 10.55 -10.74 7.23
N ARG A 23 9.45 -10.22 7.77
CA ARG A 23 9.32 -9.73 9.15
C ARG A 23 8.02 -10.24 9.75
N SER A 24 8.00 -10.42 11.08
CA SER A 24 6.80 -10.87 11.77
C SER A 24 5.72 -9.79 11.78
N ALA A 25 4.46 -10.22 11.87
CA ALA A 25 3.31 -9.32 11.95
C ALA A 25 3.41 -8.37 13.15
N GLU A 26 3.90 -8.85 14.29
CA GLU A 26 4.07 -8.07 15.52
C GLU A 26 5.18 -7.02 15.37
N ALA A 27 6.29 -7.36 14.72
CA ALA A 27 7.36 -6.42 14.45
C ALA A 27 6.87 -5.27 13.57
N ILE A 28 6.08 -5.59 12.54
CA ILE A 28 5.48 -4.61 11.62
C ILE A 28 4.44 -3.75 12.35
N ALA A 29 3.53 -4.36 13.12
CA ALA A 29 2.54 -3.63 13.90
C ALA A 29 3.20 -2.64 14.86
N LYS A 30 4.27 -3.08 15.55
CA LYS A 30 5.05 -2.22 16.45
C LYS A 30 5.73 -1.07 15.72
N GLU A 31 6.26 -1.29 14.52
CA GLU A 31 6.84 -0.23 13.70
C GLU A 31 5.78 0.79 13.24
N MET A 32 4.62 0.32 12.77
CA MET A 32 3.54 1.20 12.31
C MET A 32 2.97 2.04 13.47
N MET A 33 2.84 1.45 14.66
CA MET A 33 2.43 2.20 15.86
C MET A 33 3.47 3.24 16.26
N LYS A 34 4.77 2.91 16.19
CA LYS A 34 5.83 3.89 16.42
C LYS A 34 5.77 5.05 15.42
N LEU A 35 5.53 4.80 14.14
CA LEU A 35 5.40 5.88 13.15
C LEU A 35 4.20 6.78 13.47
N ARG A 36 3.05 6.18 13.80
CA ARG A 36 1.86 6.93 14.23
C ARG A 36 2.14 7.79 15.46
N GLU A 37 2.85 7.26 16.46
CA GLU A 37 3.15 7.96 17.72
C GLU A 37 4.18 9.09 17.56
N ASN A 38 5.09 8.98 16.58
CA ASN A 38 6.13 9.99 16.35
C ASN A 38 5.68 11.14 15.45
N TYR A 39 4.59 10.99 14.70
CA TYR A 39 4.06 12.05 13.84
C TYR A 39 2.89 12.80 14.49
N PRO A 40 2.81 14.14 14.33
CA PRO A 40 1.56 14.84 14.57
C PRO A 40 0.42 14.22 13.76
N LEU A 41 -0.77 14.14 14.34
CA LEU A 41 -1.90 13.44 13.74
C LEU A 41 -2.22 13.93 12.32
N ASP A 42 -2.26 15.25 12.11
CA ASP A 42 -2.57 15.84 10.82
C ASP A 42 -1.54 15.44 9.74
N PHE A 43 -0.25 15.41 10.10
CA PHE A 43 0.83 14.98 9.20
C PHE A 43 0.73 13.49 8.87
N TYR A 44 0.39 12.67 9.87
CA TYR A 44 0.17 11.23 9.67
C TYR A 44 -1.01 10.96 8.73
N LEU A 45 -2.13 11.67 8.90
CA LEU A 45 -3.32 11.53 8.05
C LEU A 45 -3.12 12.07 6.63
N ASN A 46 -2.14 12.95 6.42
CA ASN A 46 -1.75 13.48 5.12
C ASN A 46 -0.56 12.75 4.47
N SER A 47 -0.04 11.69 5.09
CA SER A 47 1.07 10.92 4.54
C SER A 47 0.66 10.21 3.23
N LEU A 48 1.53 10.30 2.22
CA LEU A 48 1.32 9.74 0.88
C LEU A 48 1.70 8.26 0.86
N ASN A 49 0.75 7.42 1.25
CA ASN A 49 0.90 5.96 1.32
C ASN A 49 1.03 5.38 -0.08
N ASN A 50 2.04 4.55 -0.31
CA ASN A 50 2.29 3.96 -1.63
C ASN A 50 2.79 2.52 -1.49
N ILE A 51 2.62 1.72 -2.54
CA ILE A 51 3.20 0.37 -2.66
C ILE A 51 4.15 0.24 -3.86
N GLY A 52 4.29 1.30 -4.64
CA GLY A 52 5.11 1.40 -5.84
C GLY A 52 5.26 2.85 -6.28
N THR A 53 6.38 3.15 -6.94
CA THR A 53 6.72 4.46 -7.52
C THR A 53 7.62 4.26 -8.75
N HIS A 54 7.94 5.35 -9.44
CA HIS A 54 8.90 5.35 -10.55
C HIS A 54 10.36 5.14 -10.13
N ASP A 55 10.65 5.07 -8.82
CA ASP A 55 11.98 4.82 -8.26
C ASP A 55 12.10 3.44 -7.59
N THR A 56 11.02 2.65 -7.58
CA THR A 56 10.98 1.33 -6.95
C THR A 56 10.57 0.25 -7.93
N LYS A 57 10.89 -1.02 -7.62
CA LYS A 57 10.32 -2.16 -8.35
C LYS A 57 8.79 -2.10 -8.27
N ARG A 58 8.11 -2.44 -9.36
CA ARG A 58 6.66 -2.54 -9.38
C ARG A 58 6.18 -3.58 -8.38
N VAL A 59 5.02 -3.33 -7.76
CA VAL A 59 4.51 -4.18 -6.66
C VAL A 59 4.34 -5.64 -7.10
N LEU A 60 3.90 -5.88 -8.34
CA LEU A 60 3.75 -7.23 -8.88
C LEU A 60 5.09 -7.97 -8.93
N THR A 61 6.14 -7.31 -9.40
CA THR A 61 7.49 -7.87 -9.46
C THR A 61 8.08 -8.05 -8.05
N ALA A 62 7.89 -7.08 -7.17
CA ALA A 62 8.36 -7.15 -5.78
C ALA A 62 7.73 -8.30 -4.99
N LEU A 63 6.53 -8.73 -5.35
CA LEU A 63 5.79 -9.85 -4.77
C LEU A 63 5.87 -11.14 -5.61
N GLY A 64 6.91 -11.26 -6.44
CA GLY A 64 7.22 -12.49 -7.18
C GLY A 64 6.18 -12.86 -8.24
N GLY A 65 5.47 -11.88 -8.82
CA GLY A 65 4.41 -12.11 -9.80
C GLY A 65 3.11 -12.62 -9.21
N ASN A 66 2.95 -12.62 -7.88
CA ASN A 66 1.77 -13.15 -7.21
C ASN A 66 0.65 -12.10 -7.11
N VAL A 67 -0.31 -12.15 -8.04
CA VAL A 67 -1.47 -11.23 -8.10
C VAL A 67 -2.32 -11.30 -6.82
N THR A 68 -2.42 -12.46 -6.15
CA THR A 68 -3.13 -12.56 -4.88
C THR A 68 -2.48 -11.71 -3.80
N LYS A 69 -1.14 -11.71 -3.72
CA LYS A 69 -0.41 -10.82 -2.79
C LYS A 69 -0.59 -9.35 -3.17
N VAL A 70 -0.59 -9.02 -4.46
CA VAL A 70 -0.85 -7.65 -4.94
C VAL A 70 -2.24 -7.15 -4.49
N LYS A 71 -3.27 -7.99 -4.59
CA LYS A 71 -4.61 -7.66 -4.06
C LYS A 71 -4.57 -7.35 -2.56
N ARG A 72 -3.88 -8.18 -1.77
CA ARG A 72 -3.69 -7.92 -0.32
C ARG A 72 -2.90 -6.64 -0.04
N ALA A 73 -1.89 -6.32 -0.86
CA ALA A 73 -1.14 -5.08 -0.74
C ALA A 73 -2.05 -3.85 -0.97
N PHE A 74 -2.94 -3.90 -1.96
CA PHE A 74 -3.94 -2.87 -2.17
C PHE A 74 -4.95 -2.79 -1.01
N GLU A 75 -5.45 -3.91 -0.50
CA GLU A 75 -6.33 -3.92 0.67
C GLU A 75 -5.69 -3.19 1.85
N LEU A 76 -4.44 -3.51 2.19
CA LEU A 76 -3.70 -2.83 3.25
C LEU A 76 -3.49 -1.34 2.93
N LEU A 77 -3.06 -0.99 1.72
CA LEU A 77 -2.88 0.39 1.28
C LEU A 77 -4.15 1.24 1.49
N PHE A 78 -5.32 0.68 1.20
CA PHE A 78 -6.62 1.35 1.34
C PHE A 78 -7.21 1.29 2.75
N MET A 79 -6.70 0.43 3.63
CA MET A 79 -7.12 0.33 5.04
C MET A 79 -6.29 1.24 5.96
N PHE A 80 -5.01 1.46 5.65
CA PHE A 80 -4.15 2.33 6.48
C PHE A 80 -4.58 3.81 6.39
N PRO A 81 -4.49 4.57 7.50
CA PRO A 81 -4.71 6.02 7.50
C PRO A 81 -3.66 6.73 6.66
N GLY A 82 -4.04 7.82 6.01
CA GLY A 82 -3.22 8.52 5.02
C GLY A 82 -3.91 8.65 3.67
N VAL A 83 -3.17 9.16 2.70
CA VAL A 83 -3.61 9.31 1.31
C VAL A 83 -3.04 8.16 0.49
N PRO A 84 -3.85 7.18 0.03
CA PRO A 84 -3.35 6.11 -0.82
C PRO A 84 -2.99 6.66 -2.22
N CYS A 85 -1.79 6.34 -2.66
CA CYS A 85 -1.22 6.69 -3.96
C CYS A 85 -0.96 5.42 -4.77
N ILE A 86 -1.56 5.34 -5.95
CA ILE A 86 -1.40 4.22 -6.88
C ILE A 86 -0.40 4.63 -7.97
N TYR A 87 0.59 3.78 -8.24
CA TYR A 87 1.48 3.97 -9.38
C TYR A 87 0.86 3.36 -10.63
N TYR A 88 0.82 4.14 -11.72
CA TYR A 88 0.10 3.77 -12.94
C TYR A 88 0.47 2.37 -13.42
N GLY A 89 -0.54 1.54 -13.72
CA GLY A 89 -0.36 0.20 -14.23
C GLY A 89 -0.19 -0.87 -13.15
N ASP A 90 0.07 -0.50 -11.88
CA ASP A 90 0.07 -1.50 -10.80
C ASP A 90 -1.32 -2.09 -10.59
N GLU A 91 -2.39 -1.29 -10.76
CA GLU A 91 -3.79 -1.73 -10.75
C GLU A 91 -4.15 -2.60 -11.96
N ALA A 92 -3.38 -2.51 -13.05
CA ALA A 92 -3.54 -3.30 -14.27
C ALA A 92 -2.61 -4.53 -14.31
N GLY A 93 -1.84 -4.78 -13.25
CA GLY A 93 -0.92 -5.91 -13.16
C GLY A 93 0.35 -5.75 -14.00
N LEU A 94 0.84 -4.53 -14.21
CA LEU A 94 2.06 -4.28 -14.97
C LEU A 94 3.31 -4.73 -14.16
N PRO A 95 4.16 -5.64 -14.67
CA PRO A 95 5.42 -5.98 -14.04
C PRO A 95 6.53 -5.00 -14.44
N GLY A 96 7.56 -4.87 -13.60
CA GLY A 96 8.77 -4.10 -13.89
C GLY A 96 9.77 -4.14 -12.73
N GLU A 97 11.05 -4.28 -13.07
CA GLU A 97 12.18 -4.15 -12.12
C GLU A 97 12.38 -2.68 -11.72
N THR A 98 13.58 -2.25 -11.36
CA THR A 98 13.88 -0.84 -11.06
C THR A 98 13.91 0.01 -12.34
N ASP A 99 14.05 1.33 -12.19
CA ASP A 99 14.28 2.26 -13.31
C ASP A 99 15.36 1.71 -14.27
N PRO A 100 15.12 1.67 -15.59
CA PRO A 100 13.95 2.16 -16.33
C PRO A 100 12.80 1.17 -16.54
N ASP A 101 12.93 -0.06 -16.06
CA ASP A 101 11.97 -1.12 -16.36
C ASP A 101 10.61 -0.95 -15.67
N ASN A 102 10.54 -0.25 -14.53
CA ASN A 102 9.27 0.14 -13.93
C ASN A 102 8.51 1.21 -14.73
N ARG A 103 9.13 1.88 -15.71
CA ARG A 103 8.52 2.95 -16.52
C ARG A 103 7.96 2.46 -17.87
N ARG A 104 7.58 1.19 -17.96
CA ARG A 104 6.94 0.59 -19.15
C ARG A 104 5.63 1.29 -19.52
N PHE A 105 5.29 1.21 -20.81
CA PHE A 105 3.98 1.66 -21.28
C PHE A 105 2.84 0.91 -20.57
N TYR A 106 1.75 1.64 -20.33
CA TYR A 106 0.54 1.07 -19.79
C TYR A 106 0.01 -0.07 -20.71
N PRO A 107 -0.47 -1.19 -20.15
CA PRO A 107 -0.87 -2.35 -20.93
C PRO A 107 -2.29 -2.19 -21.52
N TRP A 108 -2.51 -1.15 -22.33
CA TRP A 108 -3.82 -0.84 -22.92
C TRP A 108 -4.42 -2.04 -23.67
N GLY A 109 -5.64 -2.44 -23.30
CA GLY A 109 -6.37 -3.58 -23.86
C GLY A 109 -5.83 -4.95 -23.43
N ARG A 110 -4.90 -4.98 -22.47
CA ARG A 110 -4.29 -6.19 -21.88
C ARG A 110 -4.20 -6.08 -20.37
N GLU A 111 -5.02 -5.23 -19.76
CA GLU A 111 -5.05 -5.02 -18.34
C GLU A 111 -5.59 -6.26 -17.60
N ASP A 112 -5.10 -6.52 -16.39
CA ASP A 112 -5.78 -7.43 -15.47
C ASP A 112 -7.08 -6.77 -14.98
N HIS A 113 -8.19 -7.03 -15.68
CA HIS A 113 -9.50 -6.50 -15.34
C HIS A 113 -9.98 -6.93 -13.95
N ALA A 114 -9.59 -8.12 -13.47
CA ALA A 114 -10.00 -8.58 -12.15
C ALA A 114 -9.27 -7.82 -11.03
N LEU A 115 -8.01 -7.43 -11.25
CA LEU A 115 -7.27 -6.55 -10.34
C LEU A 115 -7.81 -5.11 -10.40
N LEU A 116 -8.08 -4.59 -11.60
CA LEU A 116 -8.68 -3.27 -11.80
C LEU A 116 -10.01 -3.12 -11.04
N GLU A 117 -10.94 -4.08 -11.22
CA GLU A 117 -12.23 -4.05 -10.52
C GLU A 117 -12.07 -4.19 -9.00
N HIS A 118 -11.09 -4.97 -8.55
CA HIS A 118 -10.77 -5.07 -7.14
C HIS A 118 -10.31 -3.71 -6.56
N VAL A 119 -9.37 -3.03 -7.22
CA VAL A 119 -8.89 -1.70 -6.80
C VAL A 119 -10.01 -0.65 -6.85
N ARG A 120 -10.88 -0.70 -7.86
CA ARG A 120 -12.09 0.15 -7.93
C ARG A 120 -13.00 -0.09 -6.75
N SER A 121 -13.25 -1.34 -6.38
CA SER A 121 -14.08 -1.68 -5.21
C SER A 121 -13.51 -1.14 -3.90
N LEU A 122 -12.18 -1.18 -3.73
CA LEU A 122 -11.50 -0.64 -2.55
C LEU A 122 -11.62 0.88 -2.48
N THR A 123 -11.49 1.56 -3.63
CA THR A 123 -11.68 3.00 -3.73
C THR A 123 -13.10 3.40 -3.36
N ALA A 124 -14.11 2.70 -3.91
CA ALA A 124 -15.52 2.94 -3.59
C ALA A 124 -15.80 2.70 -2.10
N LYS A 125 -15.26 1.62 -1.52
CA LYS A 125 -15.41 1.31 -0.09
C LYS A 125 -14.79 2.39 0.80
N ARG A 126 -13.57 2.85 0.48
CA ARG A 126 -12.91 3.93 1.24
C ARG A 126 -13.68 5.25 1.18
N GLN A 127 -14.32 5.56 0.05
CA GLN A 127 -15.18 6.74 -0.09
C GLN A 127 -16.50 6.62 0.68
N ALA A 128 -17.09 5.42 0.69
CA ALA A 128 -18.37 5.17 1.34
C ALA A 128 -18.27 5.08 2.86
N GLU A 129 -17.13 4.64 3.39
CA GLU A 129 -16.94 4.35 4.81
C GLU A 129 -16.06 5.40 5.52
N PRO A 130 -16.64 6.34 6.31
CA PRO A 130 -15.88 7.38 6.99
C PRO A 130 -14.81 6.86 7.94
N VAL A 131 -14.99 5.65 8.50
CA VAL A 131 -14.00 5.02 9.39
C VAL A 131 -12.66 4.78 8.69
N LEU A 132 -12.65 4.55 7.37
CA LEU A 132 -11.41 4.32 6.62
C LEU A 132 -10.61 5.61 6.38
N THR A 133 -11.25 6.77 6.50
CA THR A 133 -10.61 8.09 6.27
C THR A 133 -10.36 8.87 7.56
N LYS A 134 -11.25 8.77 8.54
CA LYS A 134 -11.24 9.53 9.80
C LYS A 134 -11.23 8.66 11.06
N GLY A 135 -11.28 7.34 10.91
CA GLY A 135 -11.28 6.43 12.05
C GLY A 135 -9.91 6.35 12.73
N GLU A 136 -9.91 5.75 13.91
CA GLU A 136 -8.68 5.47 14.65
C GLU A 136 -8.09 4.12 14.24
N LEU A 137 -6.79 4.11 13.99
CA LEU A 137 -6.07 2.89 13.67
C LEU A 137 -5.87 2.02 14.91
N THR A 138 -6.30 0.76 14.83
CA THR A 138 -5.93 -0.28 15.79
C THR A 138 -5.33 -1.45 15.03
N LEU A 139 -4.11 -1.85 15.40
CA LEU A 139 -3.46 -2.99 14.77
C LEU A 139 -3.55 -4.22 15.66
N LEU A 140 -3.97 -5.34 15.07
CA LEU A 140 -3.98 -6.66 15.70
C LEU A 140 -2.95 -7.54 15.01
N ALA A 141 -2.00 -8.06 15.75
CA ALA A 141 -0.97 -8.93 15.20
C ALA A 141 -0.68 -10.11 16.14
N GLY A 142 -0.43 -11.26 15.55
CA GLY A 142 0.00 -12.47 16.24
C GLY A 142 0.46 -13.52 15.24
N GLU A 143 0.69 -14.74 15.72
CA GLU A 143 1.17 -15.84 14.88
C GLU A 143 0.16 -16.14 13.75
N GLY A 144 0.56 -15.85 12.52
CA GLY A 144 -0.24 -16.11 11.32
C GLY A 144 -1.36 -15.10 11.02
N PHE A 145 -1.49 -13.99 11.77
CA PHE A 145 -2.48 -12.97 11.45
C PHE A 145 -1.96 -11.53 11.61
N PHE A 146 -2.46 -10.67 10.73
CA PHE A 146 -2.28 -9.22 10.78
C PHE A 146 -3.61 -8.57 10.39
N GLY A 147 -4.11 -7.68 11.24
CA GLY A 147 -5.39 -7.00 11.08
C GLY A 147 -5.25 -5.50 11.32
N VAL A 148 -6.02 -4.74 10.54
CA VAL A 148 -6.19 -3.28 10.58
C VAL A 148 -7.64 -2.98 10.91
#